data_AF-A0A7G9FU17-F1
#
_entry.id   AF-A0A7G9FU17-F1
#
_cell.length_a   1.000
_cell.length_b   1.000
_cell.length_c   1.000
_cell.angle_alpha   90.00
_cell.angle_beta   90.00
_cell.angle_gamma   90.00
#
_symmetry.space_group_name_H-M   'P 1'
#
loop_
_entity.id
_entity.type
_entity.pdbx_description
1 polymer ?
#
loop_
_entity_poly.entity_id
_entity_poly.type
_entity_poly.pdbx_seq_one_letter_code
_entity_poly.pdbx_strand_id
1 'polypeptide(L)'
;MKRSYTDLINIYVKDDKQKLKVFDRNGVYLPTKKIGKNNPKAEQIRTDNQYRTMWNQTVDRALISGVPERQILEVKQSEIGQKVKASIQKSGRNPALLKSLIMTAIFLIGKVFKMVSQKADKGIETVIKAEPEQTPVKRGKSFVKVKSESVPEMPKKSKVYPLSRTN
;
A
#
# COMPACT_ATOMS: atom_id res chain seq x y z
N MET A 1 -25.26 -14.58 7.70
CA MET A 1 -23.83 -14.19 7.75
C MET A 1 -23.53 -13.34 6.52
N LYS A 2 -23.07 -12.08 6.65
CA LYS A 2 -22.73 -11.24 5.48
C LYS A 2 -21.28 -11.54 5.07
N ARG A 3 -21.07 -12.15 3.89
CA ARG A 3 -19.74 -12.28 3.28
C ARG A 3 -19.50 -11.09 2.36
N SER A 4 -18.29 -10.53 2.33
CA SER A 4 -18.00 -9.47 1.37
C SER A 4 -17.96 -10.06 -0.04
N TYR A 5 -18.30 -9.26 -1.06
CA TYR A 5 -18.15 -9.69 -2.45
C TYR A 5 -16.69 -10.08 -2.76
N THR A 6 -15.73 -9.42 -2.13
CA THR A 6 -14.31 -9.78 -2.24
C THR A 6 -14.03 -11.18 -1.72
N ASP A 7 -14.60 -11.58 -0.58
CA ASP A 7 -14.43 -12.94 -0.06
C ASP A 7 -15.02 -13.98 -1.01
N LEU A 8 -16.19 -13.68 -1.60
CA LEU A 8 -16.82 -14.55 -2.59
C LEU A 8 -15.99 -14.67 -3.87
N ILE A 9 -15.39 -13.57 -4.34
CA ILE A 9 -14.49 -13.58 -5.50
C ILE A 9 -13.23 -14.39 -5.20
N ASN A 10 -12.61 -14.18 -4.03
CA ASN A 10 -11.37 -14.82 -3.63
C ASN A 10 -11.49 -16.33 -3.45
N ILE A 11 -12.69 -16.89 -3.26
CA ILE A 11 -12.93 -18.35 -3.25
C ILE A 11 -12.56 -18.97 -4.61
N TYR A 12 -12.75 -18.25 -5.71
CA TYR A 12 -12.47 -18.76 -7.06
C TYR A 12 -11.04 -18.46 -7.55
N VAL A 13 -10.23 -17.73 -6.77
CA VAL A 13 -8.85 -17.40 -7.13
C VAL A 13 -7.91 -18.46 -6.57
N LYS A 14 -7.26 -19.23 -7.47
CA LYS A 14 -6.36 -20.33 -7.10
C LYS A 14 -5.02 -19.87 -6.52
N ASP A 15 -4.46 -18.76 -7.01
CA ASP A 15 -3.20 -18.20 -6.52
C ASP A 15 -3.45 -17.11 -5.46
N ASP A 16 -2.91 -17.30 -4.25
CA ASP A 16 -3.05 -16.34 -3.16
C ASP A 16 -2.52 -14.95 -3.49
N LYS A 17 -1.51 -14.85 -4.37
CA LYS A 17 -0.95 -13.57 -4.80
C LYS A 17 -1.91 -12.76 -5.69
N GLN A 18 -2.88 -13.44 -6.30
CA GLN A 18 -3.88 -12.82 -7.18
C GLN A 18 -5.19 -12.51 -6.44
N LYS A 19 -5.33 -12.90 -5.18
CA LYS A 19 -6.51 -12.60 -4.38
C LYS A 19 -6.66 -11.09 -4.22
N LEU A 20 -7.89 -10.62 -4.39
CA LEU A 20 -8.24 -9.24 -4.14
C LEU A 20 -7.97 -8.91 -2.67
N LYS A 21 -7.09 -7.93 -2.44
CA LYS A 21 -6.78 -7.44 -1.11
C LYS A 21 -7.60 -6.17 -0.84
N VAL A 22 -8.52 -6.27 0.10
CA VAL A 22 -9.22 -5.09 0.63
C VAL A 22 -8.28 -4.38 1.59
N PHE A 23 -8.46 -3.07 1.75
CA PHE A 23 -7.74 -2.28 2.74
C PHE A 23 -7.85 -2.92 4.14
N ASP A 24 -6.71 -3.30 4.71
CA ASP A 24 -6.63 -3.75 6.09
C ASP A 24 -6.44 -2.55 7.02
N ARG A 25 -7.37 -2.39 7.96
CA ARG A 25 -7.31 -1.32 8.98
C ARG A 25 -6.07 -1.45 9.87
N ASN A 26 -5.64 -2.68 10.10
CA ASN A 26 -4.48 -3.02 10.92
C ASN A 26 -3.17 -3.09 10.12
N GLY A 27 -3.25 -3.00 8.78
CA GLY A 27 -2.08 -3.01 7.91
C GLY A 27 -1.28 -1.70 7.96
N VAL A 28 -0.19 -1.62 7.21
CA VAL A 28 0.71 -0.45 7.19
C VAL A 28 0.12 0.83 6.60
N TYR A 29 -0.94 0.70 5.81
CA TYR A 29 -1.53 1.82 5.09
C TYR A 29 -2.51 2.65 5.95
N LEU A 30 -2.69 3.91 5.56
CA LEU A 30 -3.69 4.81 6.12
C LEU A 30 -4.91 4.92 5.18
N PRO A 31 -6.14 4.86 5.72
CA PRO A 31 -7.35 4.93 4.91
C PRO A 31 -7.65 6.36 4.48
N THR A 32 -7.82 6.58 3.18
CA THR A 32 -8.30 7.86 2.64
C THR A 32 -9.82 7.94 2.70
N LYS A 33 -10.35 9.18 2.69
CA LYS A 33 -11.79 9.44 2.72
C LYS A 33 -12.32 9.80 1.34
N LYS A 34 -13.44 9.23 0.95
CA LYS A 34 -14.17 9.66 -0.25
C LYS A 34 -14.74 11.07 -0.04
N ILE A 35 -14.63 11.91 -1.06
CA ILE A 35 -15.23 13.25 -1.07
C ILE A 35 -16.55 13.16 -1.86
N GLY A 36 -17.66 13.43 -1.17
CA GLY A 36 -18.98 13.52 -1.80
C GLY A 36 -19.17 14.83 -2.57
N LYS A 37 -20.18 14.85 -3.46
CA LYS A 37 -20.61 16.07 -4.17
C LYS A 37 -21.08 17.12 -3.16
N ASN A 38 -20.72 18.39 -3.38
CA ASN A 38 -21.11 19.54 -2.55
C ASN A 38 -20.74 19.43 -1.05
N ASN A 39 -19.67 18.72 -0.70
CA ASN A 39 -19.23 18.64 0.69
C ASN A 39 -18.58 19.95 1.14
N PRO A 40 -19.10 20.65 2.18
CA PRO A 40 -18.51 21.89 2.67
C PRO A 40 -17.09 21.71 3.23
N LYS A 41 -16.69 20.49 3.57
CA LYS A 41 -15.35 20.12 4.05
C LYS A 41 -14.50 19.46 2.96
N ALA A 42 -14.86 19.59 1.68
CA ALA A 42 -14.15 18.94 0.58
C ALA A 42 -12.65 19.26 0.58
N GLU A 43 -12.28 20.54 0.67
CA GLU A 43 -10.88 20.96 0.68
C GLU A 43 -10.11 20.41 1.87
N GLN A 44 -10.70 20.49 3.06
CA GLN A 44 -10.10 19.90 4.25
C GLN A 44 -9.85 18.39 4.08
N ILE A 45 -10.80 17.66 3.50
CA ILE A 45 -10.64 16.23 3.22
C ILE A 45 -9.59 15.97 2.13
N ARG A 46 -9.49 16.84 1.11
CA ARG A 46 -8.43 16.76 0.09
C ARG A 46 -7.05 16.88 0.73
N THR A 47 -6.86 17.89 1.56
CA THR A 47 -5.60 18.10 2.31
C THR A 47 -5.29 16.93 3.24
N ASP A 48 -6.29 16.44 3.99
CA ASP A 48 -6.18 15.28 4.88
C ASP A 48 -5.76 14.01 4.10
N ASN A 49 -6.32 13.81 2.91
CA ASN A 49 -5.98 12.69 2.03
C ASN A 49 -4.59 12.85 1.40
N GLN A 50 -4.15 14.05 1.05
CA GLN A 50 -2.80 14.29 0.49
C GLN A 50 -1.72 13.75 1.43
N TYR A 51 -1.81 14.04 2.73
CA TYR A 51 -0.84 13.53 3.71
C TYR A 51 -0.90 12.01 3.88
N ARG A 52 -2.10 11.41 3.84
CA ARG A 52 -2.22 9.95 3.86
C ARG A 52 -1.66 9.29 2.62
N THR A 53 -1.85 9.92 1.45
CA THR A 53 -1.25 9.44 0.20
C THR A 53 0.26 9.52 0.26
N MET A 54 0.83 10.62 0.78
CA MET A 54 2.28 10.73 1.00
C MET A 54 2.81 9.64 1.94
N TRP A 55 2.11 9.36 3.04
CA TRP A 55 2.44 8.24 3.91
C TRP A 55 2.40 6.91 3.16
N ASN A 56 1.30 6.61 2.46
CA ASN A 56 1.14 5.35 1.72
C ASN A 56 2.23 5.17 0.66
N GLN A 57 2.58 6.23 -0.09
CA GLN A 57 3.69 6.22 -1.04
C GLN A 57 5.05 5.99 -0.37
N THR A 58 5.25 6.54 0.83
CA THR A 58 6.49 6.33 1.61
C THR A 58 6.58 4.88 2.11
N VAL A 59 5.44 4.31 2.54
CA VAL A 59 5.33 2.90 2.92
C VAL A 59 5.64 1.99 1.73
N ASP A 60 5.08 2.27 0.54
CA ASP A 60 5.38 1.50 -0.67
C ASP A 60 6.87 1.50 -0.98
N ARG A 61 7.52 2.67 -0.94
CA ARG A 61 8.97 2.78 -1.14
C ARG A 61 9.76 2.00 -0.10
N ALA A 62 9.38 2.11 1.17
CA ALA A 62 10.05 1.40 2.26
C ALA A 62 9.94 -0.12 2.10
N LEU A 63 8.74 -0.64 1.79
CA LEU A 63 8.51 -2.06 1.56
C LEU A 63 9.31 -2.59 0.35
N ILE A 64 9.30 -1.88 -0.78
CA ILE A 64 10.08 -2.23 -1.97
C ILE A 64 11.58 -2.30 -1.65
N SER A 65 12.03 -1.42 -0.76
CA SER A 65 13.43 -1.33 -0.35
C SER A 65 13.82 -2.33 0.75
N GLY A 66 12.92 -3.23 1.13
CA GLY A 66 13.18 -4.28 2.12
C GLY A 66 13.02 -3.85 3.58
N VAL A 67 12.41 -2.69 3.87
CA VAL A 67 12.07 -2.34 5.25
C VAL A 67 10.99 -3.30 5.75
N PRO A 68 11.19 -3.98 6.90
CA PRO A 68 10.21 -4.92 7.42
C PRO A 68 8.87 -4.27 7.75
N GLU A 69 7.77 -4.93 7.37
CA GLU A 69 6.40 -4.44 7.63
C GLU A 69 6.17 -4.13 9.12
N ARG A 70 6.73 -4.96 10.02
CA ARG A 70 6.62 -4.77 11.47
C ARG A 70 7.16 -3.41 11.94
N GLN A 71 8.27 -2.94 11.38
CA GLN A 71 8.84 -1.62 11.75
C GLN A 71 7.94 -0.48 11.29
N ILE A 72 7.36 -0.60 10.10
CA ILE A 72 6.43 0.39 9.56
C ILE A 72 5.16 0.46 10.44
N LEU A 73 4.65 -0.71 10.86
CA LEU A 73 3.50 -0.80 11.77
C LEU A 73 3.79 -0.16 13.13
N GLU A 74 4.97 -0.37 13.69
CA GLU A 74 5.38 0.22 14.96
C GLU A 74 5.38 1.75 14.88
N VAL A 75 5.98 2.32 13.81
CA VAL A 75 5.96 3.77 13.56
C VAL A 75 4.52 4.26 13.39
N LYS A 76 3.68 3.57 12.59
CA LYS A 76 2.27 3.94 12.42
C LYS A 76 1.54 3.98 13.77
N GLN A 77 1.73 2.98 14.62
CA GLN A 77 1.00 2.85 15.87
C GLN A 77 1.44 3.88 16.91
N SER A 78 2.75 4.05 17.09
CA SER A 78 3.33 4.98 18.07
C SER A 78 3.16 6.45 17.67
N GLU A 79 3.46 6.78 16.41
CA GLU A 79 3.51 8.18 15.96
C GLU A 79 2.15 8.70 15.51
N ILE A 80 1.28 7.84 14.98
CA ILE A 80 -0.03 8.24 14.49
C ILE A 80 -1.11 7.71 15.40
N GLY A 81 -1.25 6.39 15.56
CA GLY A 81 -2.36 5.76 16.29
C GLY A 81 -2.53 6.29 17.71
N GLN A 82 -1.50 6.12 18.54
CA GLN A 82 -1.51 6.52 19.95
C GLN A 82 -1.58 8.04 20.13
N LYS A 83 -0.77 8.81 19.39
CA LYS A 83 -0.75 10.28 19.50
C LYS A 83 -2.07 10.92 19.03
N VAL A 84 -2.69 10.41 17.97
CA VAL A 84 -4.01 10.86 17.52
C VAL A 84 -5.07 10.55 18.58
N LYS A 85 -5.04 9.33 19.16
CA LYS A 85 -5.98 8.96 20.24
C LYS A 85 -5.86 9.91 21.44
N ALA A 86 -4.63 10.17 21.91
CA ALA A 86 -4.37 11.09 23.00
C ALA A 86 -4.79 12.53 22.67
N SER A 87 -4.49 13.00 21.46
CA SER A 87 -4.87 14.34 20.99
C SER A 87 -6.40 14.52 20.96
N ILE A 88 -7.14 13.52 20.46
CA ILE A 88 -8.60 13.57 20.42
C ILE A 88 -9.19 13.60 21.84
N GLN A 89 -8.63 12.81 22.76
CA GLN A 89 -9.06 12.81 24.16
C GLN A 89 -8.82 14.15 24.85
N LYS A 90 -7.69 14.83 24.55
CA LYS A 90 -7.32 16.10 25.18
C LYS A 90 -8.01 17.33 24.58
N SER A 91 -8.11 17.39 23.25
CA SER A 91 -8.45 18.64 22.53
C SER A 91 -9.50 18.43 21.43
N GLY A 92 -10.09 17.25 21.34
CA GLY A 92 -11.03 16.92 20.28
C GLY A 92 -10.37 16.80 18.90
N ARG A 93 -11.18 16.88 17.86
CA ARG A 93 -10.74 16.57 16.49
C ARG A 93 -10.03 17.77 15.85
N ASN A 94 -8.70 17.74 15.81
CA ASN A 94 -7.89 18.76 15.17
C ASN A 94 -7.15 18.21 13.91
N PRO A 95 -7.55 18.63 12.70
CA PRO A 95 -6.93 18.20 11.44
C PRO A 95 -5.46 18.65 11.27
N ALA A 96 -5.09 19.80 11.82
CA ALA A 96 -3.73 20.33 11.71
C ALA A 96 -2.74 19.46 12.50
N LEU A 97 -3.16 18.92 13.65
CA LEU A 97 -2.36 17.99 14.45
C LEU A 97 -2.18 16.65 13.74
N LEU A 98 -3.22 16.14 13.06
CA LEU A 98 -3.08 14.91 12.29
C LEU A 98 -2.03 15.06 11.17
N LYS A 99 -2.03 16.21 10.48
CA LYS A 99 -1.01 16.54 9.46
C LYS A 99 0.40 16.46 10.06
N SER A 100 0.65 17.13 11.19
CA SER A 100 2.00 17.14 11.78
C SER A 100 2.46 15.75 12.20
N LEU A 101 1.58 14.95 12.82
CA LEU A 101 1.88 13.57 13.21
C LEU A 101 2.23 12.67 12.02
N ILE A 102 1.47 12.77 10.92
CA ILE A 102 1.77 12.01 9.70
C ILE A 102 3.12 12.42 9.12
N MET A 103 3.42 13.72 9.07
CA MET A 103 4.71 14.22 8.56
C MET A 103 5.90 13.73 9.39
N THR A 104 5.77 13.72 10.72
CA THR A 104 6.79 13.15 11.62
C THR A 104 7.00 11.66 11.36
N ALA A 105 5.92 10.90 11.20
CA ALA A 105 6.00 9.46 10.91
C ALA A 105 6.66 9.19 9.55
N ILE A 106 6.34 9.96 8.51
CA ILE A 106 7.00 9.90 7.19
C ILE A 106 8.51 10.12 7.33
N PHE A 107 8.92 11.15 8.07
CA PHE A 107 10.33 11.46 8.30
C PHE A 107 11.07 10.31 8.98
N LEU A 108 10.45 9.66 9.97
CA LEU A 108 11.03 8.51 10.66
C LEU A 108 11.20 7.30 9.75
N ILE A 109 10.20 6.97 8.92
CA ILE A 109 10.36 5.90 7.92
C ILE A 109 11.44 6.26 6.90
N GLY A 110 11.51 7.52 6.45
CA GLY A 110 12.55 7.98 5.56
C GLY A 110 13.96 7.76 6.13
N LYS A 111 14.14 7.95 7.45
CA LYS A 111 15.40 7.63 8.14
C LYS A 111 15.69 6.12 8.14
N VAL A 112 14.70 5.29 8.47
CA VAL A 112 14.84 3.82 8.46
C VAL A 112 15.22 3.33 7.07
N PHE A 113 14.51 3.80 6.04
CA PHE A 113 14.82 3.53 4.65
C PHE A 113 16.27 3.89 4.31
N LYS A 114 16.72 5.11 4.62
CA LYS A 114 18.10 5.55 4.36
C LYS A 114 19.14 4.65 5.03
N MET A 115 18.89 4.22 6.26
CA MET A 115 19.79 3.30 6.97
C MET A 115 19.84 1.92 6.31
N VAL A 116 18.71 1.40 5.83
CA VAL A 116 18.65 0.11 5.12
C VAL A 116 19.38 0.20 3.78
N SER A 117 19.16 1.26 3.00
CA SER A 117 19.86 1.49 1.73
C SER A 117 21.37 1.59 1.92
N GLN A 118 21.86 2.36 2.90
CA GLN A 118 23.30 2.50 3.16
C GLN A 118 23.97 1.18 3.59
N LYS A 119 23.25 0.30 4.29
CA LYS A 119 23.76 -1.03 4.64
C LYS A 119 23.84 -1.95 3.41
N ALA A 120 22.88 -1.85 2.50
CA ALA A 120 22.93 -2.55 1.23
C ALA A 120 24.13 -2.09 0.39
N ASP A 121 24.34 -0.78 0.25
CA ASP A 121 25.45 -0.21 -0.52
C ASP A 121 26.83 -0.65 0.01
N LYS A 122 27.01 -0.67 1.35
CA LYS A 122 28.26 -1.13 1.99
C LYS A 122 28.49 -2.64 1.87
N GLY A 123 27.41 -3.44 1.91
CA GLY A 123 27.49 -4.88 1.67
C GLY A 123 27.91 -5.21 0.24
N ILE A 124 27.51 -4.37 -0.72
CA ILE A 124 27.92 -4.49 -2.13
C ILE A 124 29.38 -4.06 -2.30
N GLU A 125 29.86 -3.00 -1.63
CA GLU A 125 31.29 -2.61 -1.66
C GLU A 125 32.23 -3.70 -1.13
N THR A 126 31.83 -4.44 -0.07
CA THR A 126 32.65 -5.56 0.44
C THR A 126 32.67 -6.77 -0.48
N VAL A 127 31.67 -6.95 -1.34
CA VAL A 127 31.61 -8.06 -2.31
C VAL A 127 32.27 -7.68 -3.64
N ILE A 128 32.21 -6.41 -4.08
CA ILE A 128 32.90 -5.94 -5.30
C ILE A 128 34.42 -5.87 -5.12
N LYS A 129 34.94 -5.78 -3.88
CA LYS A 129 36.39 -5.82 -3.61
C LYS A 129 37.01 -7.22 -3.72
N ALA A 130 36.18 -8.26 -3.86
CA ALA A 130 36.60 -9.57 -4.34
C ALA A 130 36.29 -9.66 -5.84
N GLU A 131 37.29 -9.30 -6.62
CA GLU A 131 37.45 -9.40 -8.07
C GLU A 131 36.42 -10.23 -8.87
N PRO A 132 35.96 -9.66 -10.00
CA PRO A 132 36.03 -10.46 -11.22
C PRO A 132 36.72 -9.69 -12.34
N GLU A 133 37.74 -10.33 -12.90
CA GLU A 133 38.37 -9.96 -14.16
C GLU A 133 37.33 -9.75 -15.27
N GLN A 134 37.62 -8.76 -16.08
CA GLN A 134 36.84 -8.34 -17.23
C GLN A 134 36.82 -9.44 -18.30
N THR A 135 35.63 -9.81 -18.77
CA THR A 135 35.48 -10.38 -20.11
C THR A 135 34.32 -9.67 -20.83
N PRO A 136 34.57 -9.01 -21.99
CA PRO A 136 33.53 -8.30 -22.71
C PRO A 136 32.79 -9.28 -23.63
N VAL A 137 31.52 -9.56 -23.36
CA VAL A 137 30.67 -10.33 -24.28
C VAL A 137 29.62 -9.45 -24.91
N LYS A 138 29.58 -9.57 -26.23
CA LYS A 138 29.03 -8.64 -27.22
C LYS A 138 27.50 -8.54 -27.18
N ARG A 139 27.04 -7.33 -27.49
CA ARG A 139 25.70 -6.95 -27.95
C ARG A 139 25.22 -7.90 -29.07
N GLY A 140 24.08 -8.56 -28.87
CA GLY A 140 23.52 -9.49 -29.86
C GLY A 140 22.03 -9.80 -29.67
N LYS A 141 21.22 -9.10 -30.47
CA LYS A 141 19.97 -9.53 -31.14
C LYS A 141 18.74 -9.92 -30.31
N SER A 142 17.72 -9.08 -30.52
CA SER A 142 16.28 -9.31 -30.42
C SER A 142 15.79 -10.66 -30.94
N PHE A 143 15.06 -11.39 -30.11
CA PHE A 143 14.05 -12.41 -30.45
C PHE A 143 13.08 -12.46 -29.25
N VAL A 144 11.78 -12.69 -29.30
CA VAL A 144 10.76 -12.87 -30.34
C VAL A 144 9.42 -12.69 -29.61
N LYS A 145 8.41 -12.23 -30.36
CA LYS A 145 6.99 -12.10 -30.00
C LYS A 145 6.49 -13.33 -29.20
N VAL A 146 6.14 -13.14 -27.93
CA VAL A 146 5.39 -14.16 -27.18
C VAL A 146 3.92 -14.07 -27.57
N LYS A 147 3.42 -15.23 -27.96
CA LYS A 147 2.09 -15.58 -28.45
C LYS A 147 1.01 -15.09 -27.47
N SER A 148 -0.03 -14.45 -27.99
CA SER A 148 -1.25 -14.09 -27.27
C SER A 148 -1.98 -15.37 -26.84
N GLU A 149 -1.89 -15.71 -25.55
CA GLU A 149 -2.80 -16.68 -24.94
C GLU A 149 -4.16 -16.04 -24.66
N SER A 150 -5.20 -16.85 -24.89
CA SER A 150 -6.60 -16.48 -24.90
C SER A 150 -7.10 -15.94 -23.55
N VAL A 151 -7.84 -14.84 -23.61
CA VAL A 151 -8.62 -14.26 -22.52
C VAL A 151 -9.53 -15.34 -21.89
N PRO A 152 -9.54 -15.52 -20.56
CA PRO A 152 -10.50 -16.40 -19.90
C PRO A 152 -11.93 -15.96 -20.22
N GLU A 153 -12.78 -16.88 -20.67
CA GLU A 153 -14.17 -16.60 -21.01
C GLU A 153 -14.89 -15.99 -19.79
N MET A 154 -15.45 -14.79 -19.96
CA MET A 154 -16.20 -14.12 -18.91
C MET A 154 -17.38 -15.00 -18.47
N PRO A 155 -17.65 -15.13 -17.16
CA PRO A 155 -18.83 -15.83 -16.70
C PRO A 155 -20.08 -15.12 -17.23
N LYS A 156 -20.90 -15.86 -17.98
CA LYS A 156 -22.18 -15.37 -18.50
C LYS A 156 -23.07 -15.02 -17.30
N LYS A 157 -23.55 -13.77 -17.26
CA LYS A 157 -24.49 -13.31 -16.23
C LYS A 157 -25.73 -14.20 -16.27
N SER A 158 -25.96 -14.97 -15.21
CA SER A 158 -27.23 -15.67 -15.00
C SER A 158 -28.35 -14.65 -14.85
N LYS A 159 -29.48 -14.87 -15.53
CA LYS A 159 -30.68 -14.03 -15.42
C LYS A 159 -31.08 -13.88 -13.95
N VAL A 160 -31.32 -12.64 -13.54
CA VAL A 160 -31.85 -12.30 -12.22
C VAL A 160 -33.28 -12.84 -12.15
N TYR A 161 -33.53 -13.82 -11.28
CA TYR A 161 -34.90 -14.23 -10.97
C TYR A 161 -35.54 -13.18 -10.06
N PRO A 162 -36.73 -12.67 -10.38
CA PRO A 162 -37.42 -11.73 -9.51
C PRO A 162 -37.81 -12.43 -8.20
N LEU A 163 -37.39 -11.85 -7.08
CA LEU A 163 -37.87 -12.24 -5.75
C LEU A 163 -39.38 -11.99 -5.69
N SER A 164 -40.16 -13.07 -5.68
CA SER A 164 -41.58 -13.04 -5.35
C SER A 164 -41.73 -12.51 -3.92
N ARG A 165 -42.34 -11.32 -3.80
CA ARG A 165 -42.83 -10.80 -2.52
C ARG A 165 -44.00 -11.67 -2.08
N THR A 166 -43.85 -12.38 -0.97
CA THR A 166 -44.99 -12.87 -0.20
C THR A 166 -45.31 -11.83 0.87
N ASN A 167 -46.58 -11.43 0.92
CA ASN A 167 -47.19 -10.54 1.92
C ASN A 167 -47.02 -11.06 3.34
#